data_AF-A0A9P6B3I1-F1
#
_entry.id   AF-A0A9P6B3I1-F1
#
_cell.length_a   1.000
_cell.length_b   1.000
_cell.length_c   1.000
_cell.angle_alpha   90.00
_cell.angle_beta   90.00
_cell.angle_gamma   90.00
#
_symmetry.space_group_name_H-M   'P 1'
#
loop_
_entity.id
_entity.type
_entity.pdbx_description
1 polymer ?
#
loop_
_entity_poly.entity_id
_entity_poly.type
_entity_poly.pdbx_seq_one_letter_code
_entity_poly.pdbx_strand_id
1 'polypeptide(L)'
;MLMRKPQSPSLLSALLLIKRSESVTEFQNRLISCGVLVPLARCLALTNFHDKTMYDVLEIFYSLIEHNKAEHLLERPILSYLTQSFNHPFSRISFGVCGIIFTSLCALGDDAKKEVVNAGALPGLCRLAHPGSYNTNYQIGTGAV
;
A
#
# COMPACT_ATOMS: atom_id res chain seq x y z
N MET A 1 -40.66 -5.40 -4.18
CA MET A 1 -39.83 -4.26 -4.64
C MET A 1 -38.75 -4.02 -3.59
N LEU A 2 -37.59 -4.66 -3.73
CA LEU A 2 -36.50 -4.60 -2.74
C LEU A 2 -35.77 -3.27 -2.89
N MET A 3 -35.96 -2.36 -1.93
CA MET A 3 -35.18 -1.11 -1.88
C MET A 3 -33.71 -1.46 -1.67
N ARG A 4 -32.87 -1.19 -2.69
CA ARG A 4 -31.42 -1.23 -2.56
C ARG A 4 -31.03 -0.19 -1.51
N LYS A 5 -30.47 -0.62 -0.37
CA LYS A 5 -29.82 0.29 0.58
C LYS A 5 -28.83 1.16 -0.20
N PRO A 6 -28.78 2.48 0.04
CA PRO A 6 -27.73 3.31 -0.54
C PRO A 6 -26.40 2.71 -0.09
N GLN A 7 -25.60 2.24 -1.05
CA GLN A 7 -24.23 1.84 -0.78
C GLN A 7 -23.51 3.12 -0.38
N SER A 8 -23.30 3.29 0.92
CA SER A 8 -22.41 4.32 1.45
C SER A 8 -21.09 4.19 0.68
N PRO A 9 -20.55 5.27 0.08
CA PRO A 9 -19.23 5.20 -0.53
C PRO A 9 -18.27 4.65 0.51
N SER A 10 -17.46 3.66 0.13
CA SER A 10 -16.46 3.10 1.05
C SER A 10 -15.59 4.24 1.57
N LEU A 11 -15.05 4.13 2.80
CA LEU A 11 -14.15 5.14 3.38
C LEU A 11 -13.07 5.55 2.37
N LEU A 12 -12.55 4.57 1.62
CA LEU A 12 -11.57 4.79 0.56
C LEU A 12 -12.12 5.62 -0.62
N SER A 13 -13.35 5.35 -1.06
CA SER A 13 -14.02 6.15 -2.08
C SER A 13 -14.25 7.60 -1.64
N ALA A 14 -14.58 7.82 -0.36
CA ALA A 14 -14.71 9.17 0.20
C ALA A 14 -13.35 9.88 0.28
N LEU A 15 -12.30 9.17 0.70
CA LEU A 15 -10.93 9.68 0.76
C LEU A 15 -10.38 10.05 -0.63
N LEU A 16 -10.65 9.24 -1.65
CA LEU A 16 -10.27 9.52 -3.04
C LEU A 16 -11.02 10.71 -3.65
N LEU A 17 -12.27 10.95 -3.21
CA LEU A 17 -13.03 12.14 -3.61
C LEU A 17 -12.47 13.42 -2.95
N ILE A 18 -12.08 13.36 -1.67
CA ILE A 18 -11.45 14.48 -0.96
C ILE A 18 -10.08 14.82 -1.56
N LYS A 19 -9.29 13.81 -1.97
CA LYS A 19 -8.02 14.00 -2.72
C LYS A 19 -8.19 14.89 -3.97
N ARG A 20 -9.38 14.93 -4.59
CA ARG A 20 -9.65 15.72 -5.81
C ARG A 20 -10.04 17.18 -5.55
N SER A 21 -10.47 17.53 -4.34
CA SER A 21 -11.01 18.86 -4.02
C SER A 21 -10.07 19.74 -3.21
N GLU A 22 -8.97 19.19 -2.70
CA GLU A 22 -8.05 19.86 -1.78
C GLU A 22 -6.60 19.77 -2.28
N SER A 23 -5.73 20.63 -1.74
CA SER A 23 -4.29 20.45 -1.98
C SER A 23 -3.82 19.12 -1.39
N VAL A 24 -2.98 18.38 -2.12
CA VAL A 24 -2.49 17.05 -1.71
C VAL A 24 -1.89 17.08 -0.30
N THR A 25 -1.14 18.14 0.01
CA THR A 25 -0.48 18.31 1.31
C THR A 25 -1.48 18.44 2.47
N GLU A 26 -2.58 19.17 2.29
CA GLU A 26 -3.58 19.39 3.33
C GLU A 26 -4.39 18.12 3.61
N PHE A 27 -4.76 17.40 2.55
CA PHE A 27 -5.40 16.10 2.67
C PHE A 27 -4.53 15.10 3.45
N GLN A 28 -3.24 15.00 3.10
CA GLN A 28 -2.29 14.14 3.81
C GLN A 28 -2.13 14.52 5.29
N ASN A 29 -2.04 15.81 5.61
CA ASN A 29 -1.94 16.27 7.00
C ASN A 29 -3.18 15.85 7.79
N ARG A 30 -4.36 15.94 7.18
CA ARG A 30 -5.60 15.45 7.79
C ARG A 30 -5.58 13.94 7.99
N LEU A 31 -5.14 13.15 7.00
CA LEU A 31 -5.01 11.70 7.13
C LEU A 31 -4.14 11.32 8.33
N ILE A 32 -2.99 11.98 8.47
CA ILE A 32 -2.06 11.78 9.58
C ILE A 32 -2.73 12.18 10.90
N SER A 33 -3.30 13.39 10.98
CA SER A 33 -3.89 13.91 12.22
C SER A 33 -5.10 13.11 12.71
N CYS A 34 -5.85 12.49 11.80
CA CYS A 34 -7.01 11.67 12.12
C CYS A 34 -6.64 10.21 12.42
N GLY A 35 -5.36 9.84 12.33
CA GLY A 35 -4.90 8.47 12.61
C GLY A 35 -5.44 7.42 11.65
N VAL A 36 -5.84 7.80 10.43
CA VAL A 36 -6.49 6.87 9.48
C VAL A 36 -5.50 5.96 8.75
N LEU A 37 -4.19 6.21 8.87
CA LEU A 37 -3.15 5.39 8.22
C LEU A 37 -3.16 3.93 8.72
N VAL A 38 -3.38 3.69 10.02
CA VAL A 38 -3.48 2.33 10.57
C VAL A 38 -4.71 1.58 10.04
N PRO A 39 -5.95 2.15 10.09
CA PRO A 39 -7.10 1.56 9.42
C PRO A 39 -6.88 1.27 7.93
N LEU A 40 -6.24 2.19 7.20
CA LEU A 40 -5.90 1.98 5.79
C LEU A 40 -4.90 0.84 5.61
N ALA A 41 -3.87 0.74 6.45
CA ALA A 41 -2.91 -0.34 6.39
C ALA A 41 -3.57 -1.69 6.67
N ARG A 42 -4.48 -1.75 7.65
CA ARG A 42 -5.26 -2.96 7.96
C ARG A 42 -6.09 -3.44 6.77
N CYS A 43 -6.57 -2.53 5.93
CA CYS A 43 -7.26 -2.90 4.69
C CYS A 43 -6.41 -3.76 3.75
N LEU A 44 -5.08 -3.58 3.74
CA LEU A 44 -4.16 -4.38 2.93
C LEU A 44 -4.08 -5.85 3.37
N ALA A 45 -4.43 -6.15 4.62
CA ALA A 45 -4.35 -7.50 5.19
C ALA A 45 -5.65 -8.32 5.08
N LEU A 46 -6.70 -7.75 4.49
CA LEU A 46 -7.97 -8.45 4.31
C LEU A 46 -7.86 -9.46 3.16
N THR A 47 -8.28 -10.70 3.38
CA THR A 47 -8.07 -11.84 2.46
C THR A 47 -8.97 -11.83 1.21
N ASN A 48 -10.07 -11.07 1.22
CA ASN A 48 -10.99 -10.92 0.09
C ASN A 48 -10.94 -9.50 -0.52
N PHE A 49 -9.77 -8.87 -0.48
CA PHE A 49 -9.63 -7.48 -0.90
C PHE A 49 -9.47 -7.36 -2.42
N HIS A 50 -10.26 -6.48 -3.04
CA HIS A 50 -10.13 -6.19 -4.47
C HIS A 50 -8.80 -5.49 -4.77
N ASP A 51 -8.08 -5.93 -5.81
CA ASP A 51 -6.78 -5.38 -6.25
C ASP A 51 -6.78 -3.85 -6.36
N LYS A 52 -7.89 -3.28 -6.84
CA LYS A 52 -8.05 -1.83 -6.95
C LYS A 52 -7.97 -1.11 -5.60
N THR A 53 -8.66 -1.64 -4.60
CA THR A 53 -8.73 -1.05 -3.26
C THR A 53 -7.38 -1.13 -2.55
N MET A 54 -6.63 -2.21 -2.79
CA MET A 54 -5.26 -2.34 -2.33
C MET A 54 -4.34 -1.32 -3.01
N TYR A 55 -4.42 -1.20 -4.34
CA TYR A 55 -3.66 -0.23 -5.10
C TYR A 55 -3.92 1.21 -4.64
N ASP A 56 -5.18 1.58 -4.46
CA ASP A 56 -5.59 2.90 -3.97
C ASP A 56 -4.96 3.21 -2.60
N VAL A 57 -4.90 2.22 -1.69
CA VAL A 57 -4.25 2.38 -0.38
C VAL A 57 -2.73 2.53 -0.53
N LEU A 58 -2.10 1.70 -1.36
CA LEU A 58 -0.66 1.78 -1.63
C LEU A 58 -0.29 3.10 -2.32
N GLU A 59 -1.16 3.64 -3.18
CA GLU A 59 -0.98 4.95 -3.82
C GLU A 59 -1.04 6.10 -2.81
N ILE A 60 -1.93 6.03 -1.80
CA ILE A 60 -1.94 6.99 -0.69
C ILE A 60 -0.61 6.95 0.08
N PHE A 61 -0.10 5.76 0.37
CA PHE A 61 1.17 5.61 1.08
C PHE A 61 2.36 6.08 0.25
N TYR A 62 2.38 5.75 -1.04
CA TYR A 62 3.38 6.26 -1.96
C TYR A 62 3.35 7.78 -2.07
N SER A 63 2.16 8.38 -2.10
CA SER A 63 2.01 9.85 -2.07
C SER A 63 2.58 10.47 -0.78
N LEU A 64 2.43 9.84 0.39
CA LEU A 64 3.08 10.34 1.61
C LEU A 64 4.60 10.37 1.47
N ILE A 65 5.19 9.38 0.79
CA ILE A 65 6.62 9.31 0.54
C ILE A 65 7.07 10.45 -0.38
N GLU A 66 6.39 10.67 -1.51
CA GLU A 66 6.71 11.75 -2.45
C GLU A 66 6.68 13.14 -1.81
N HIS A 67 5.95 13.28 -0.71
CA HIS A 67 5.80 14.53 0.03
C HIS A 67 6.57 14.57 1.36
N ASN A 68 7.62 13.75 1.51
CA ASN A 68 8.52 13.71 2.68
C ASN A 68 7.80 13.46 4.02
N LYS A 69 6.81 12.56 4.02
CA LYS A 69 6.02 12.15 5.21
C LYS A 69 6.09 10.63 5.42
N ALA A 70 7.15 10.00 4.93
CA ALA A 70 7.33 8.56 4.93
C ALA A 70 7.50 8.00 6.35
N GLU A 71 7.99 8.80 7.29
CA GLU A 71 8.18 8.44 8.69
C GLU A 71 6.89 7.99 9.39
N HIS A 72 5.74 8.53 8.96
CA HIS A 72 4.43 8.14 9.49
C HIS A 72 4.03 6.70 9.13
N LEU A 73 4.70 6.08 8.15
CA LEU A 73 4.48 4.69 7.77
C LEU A 73 5.35 3.71 8.56
N LEU A 74 6.29 4.21 9.38
CA LEU A 74 7.16 3.38 10.24
C LEU A 74 6.44 2.88 11.51
N GLU A 75 5.20 3.31 11.75
CA GLU A 75 4.44 2.78 12.87
C GLU A 75 4.27 1.26 12.73
N ARG A 76 4.60 0.52 13.80
CA ARG A 76 4.60 -0.96 13.78
C ARG A 76 3.34 -1.61 13.20
N PRO A 77 2.11 -1.17 13.53
CA PRO A 77 0.91 -1.74 12.93
C PRO A 77 0.89 -1.58 11.40
N ILE A 78 1.31 -0.42 10.90
CA ILE A 78 1.35 -0.12 9.46
C ILE A 78 2.39 -1.00 8.77
N LEU A 79 3.62 -1.04 9.29
CA LEU A 79 4.70 -1.88 8.76
C LEU A 79 4.33 -3.37 8.75
N SER A 80 3.68 -3.86 9.79
CA SER A 80 3.25 -5.26 9.87
C SER A 80 2.24 -5.59 8.77
N TYR A 81 1.22 -4.76 8.58
CA TYR A 81 0.23 -5.00 7.53
C TYR A 81 0.82 -4.84 6.13
N LEU A 82 1.69 -3.84 5.92
CA LEU A 82 2.41 -3.65 4.66
C LEU A 82 3.30 -4.85 4.33
N THR A 83 3.96 -5.42 5.33
CA THR A 83 4.84 -6.57 5.14
C THR A 83 4.07 -7.85 4.87
N GLN A 84 2.99 -8.08 5.62
CA GLN A 84 2.08 -9.20 5.37
C GLN A 84 1.52 -9.13 3.96
N SER A 85 1.08 -7.93 3.58
CA SER A 85 0.70 -7.57 2.22
C SER A 85 1.82 -7.97 1.26
N PHE A 86 2.99 -7.34 1.33
CA PHE A 86 4.11 -7.57 0.41
C PHE A 86 4.60 -9.03 0.29
N ASN A 87 4.37 -9.82 1.33
CA ASN A 87 4.67 -11.25 1.35
C ASN A 87 3.57 -12.16 0.79
N HIS A 88 2.37 -11.64 0.57
CA HIS A 88 1.30 -12.35 -0.12
C HIS A 88 1.55 -12.38 -1.64
N PRO A 89 1.15 -13.45 -2.36
CA PRO A 89 1.14 -13.44 -3.82
C PRO A 89 0.20 -12.33 -4.31
N PHE A 90 0.79 -11.26 -4.85
CA PHE A 90 0.08 -10.11 -5.40
C PHE A 90 0.07 -10.07 -6.91
N SER A 91 -0.81 -9.22 -7.44
CA SER A 91 -0.60 -8.65 -8.77
C SER A 91 0.78 -7.97 -8.83
N ARG A 92 1.46 -8.08 -9.98
CA ARG A 92 2.81 -7.54 -10.19
C ARG A 92 2.90 -6.04 -9.83
N ILE A 93 1.81 -5.31 -10.01
CA ILE A 93 1.71 -3.87 -9.74
C ILE A 93 1.81 -3.60 -8.24
N SER A 94 0.96 -4.24 -7.41
CA SER A 94 0.99 -4.03 -5.96
C SER A 94 2.32 -4.46 -5.33
N PHE A 95 2.93 -5.53 -5.85
CA PHE A 95 4.26 -5.96 -5.40
C PHE A 95 5.35 -4.91 -5.69
N GLY A 96 5.32 -4.29 -6.87
CA GLY A 96 6.25 -3.22 -7.24
C GLY A 96 6.10 -1.98 -6.35
N VAL A 97 4.86 -1.52 -6.12
CA VAL A 97 4.60 -0.35 -5.27
C VAL A 97 5.01 -0.60 -3.82
N CYS A 98 4.72 -1.78 -3.25
CA CYS A 98 5.23 -2.16 -1.93
C CYS A 98 6.77 -2.12 -1.86
N GLY A 99 7.45 -2.59 -2.90
CA GLY A 99 8.92 -2.53 -3.00
C GLY A 99 9.46 -1.10 -2.95
N ILE A 100 8.84 -0.18 -3.70
CA ILE A 100 9.20 1.24 -3.68
C ILE A 100 8.97 1.85 -2.30
N ILE A 101 7.84 1.53 -1.66
CA ILE A 101 7.54 1.98 -0.30
C ILE A 101 8.63 1.54 0.67
N PHE A 102 8.96 0.24 0.73
CA PHE A 102 9.99 -0.27 1.63
C PHE A 102 11.38 0.28 1.35
N THR A 103 11.74 0.45 0.07
CA THR A 103 13.04 1.04 -0.32
C THR A 103 13.13 2.50 0.14
N SER A 104 12.05 3.26 0.00
CA SER A 104 11.98 4.65 0.43
C SER A 104 12.03 4.79 1.96
N LEU A 105 11.37 3.88 2.68
CA LEU A 105 11.48 3.81 4.14
C LEU A 105 12.91 3.50 4.59
N CYS A 106 13.61 2.60 3.90
CA CYS A 106 15.02 2.30 4.18
C CYS A 106 15.95 3.50 3.90
N ALA A 107 15.54 4.43 3.03
CA ALA A 107 16.31 5.63 2.71
C ALA A 107 16.23 6.71 3.82
N LEU A 108 15.31 6.60 4.77
CA LEU A 108 15.18 7.54 5.90
C LEU A 108 16.32 7.43 6.92
N GLY A 109 17.03 6.30 6.96
CA GLY A 109 18.16 6.10 7.88
C GLY A 109 18.22 4.69 8.44
N ASP A 110 19.27 4.41 9.23
CA ASP A 110 19.55 3.06 9.72
C ASP A 110 18.49 2.54 10.72
N ASP A 111 17.87 3.42 11.50
CA ASP A 111 16.80 3.01 12.41
C ASP A 111 15.53 2.60 11.64
N ALA A 112 15.19 3.32 10.56
CA ALA A 112 14.10 2.93 9.68
C ALA A 112 14.37 1.59 8.98
N LYS A 113 15.61 1.34 8.53
CA LYS A 113 16.02 0.03 8.00
C LYS A 113 15.80 -1.09 9.02
N LYS A 114 16.19 -0.87 10.28
CA LYS A 114 15.97 -1.85 11.36
C LYS A 114 14.49 -2.14 11.54
N GLU A 115 13.62 -1.12 11.57
CA GLU A 115 12.17 -1.32 11.71
C GLU A 115 11.58 -2.09 10.51
N VAL A 116 12.00 -1.77 9.27
CA VAL A 116 11.58 -2.49 8.07
C VAL A 116 12.01 -3.97 8.10
N VAL A 117 13.24 -4.24 8.54
CA VAL A 117 13.75 -5.61 8.70
C VAL A 117 13.00 -6.34 9.83
N ASN A 118 12.81 -5.70 10.98
CA ASN A 118 12.08 -6.25 12.13
C ASN A 118 10.62 -6.57 11.80
N ALA A 119 10.01 -5.79 10.89
CA ALA A 119 8.66 -6.05 10.40
C ALA A 119 8.59 -7.30 9.49
N GLY A 120 9.73 -7.81 9.00
CA GLY A 120 9.81 -9.00 8.16
C GLY A 120 9.75 -8.72 6.65
N ALA A 121 10.11 -7.50 6.21
CA ALA A 121 10.02 -7.11 4.79
C ALA A 121 11.15 -7.70 3.92
N LEU A 122 12.24 -8.18 4.56
CA LEU A 122 13.43 -8.66 3.89
C LEU A 122 13.19 -9.78 2.85
N PRO A 123 12.36 -10.82 3.13
CA PRO A 123 12.07 -11.85 2.12
C PRO A 123 11.44 -11.29 0.86
N GLY A 124 10.52 -10.32 0.99
CA GLY A 124 9.90 -9.66 -0.17
C GLY A 124 10.88 -8.79 -0.95
N LEU A 125 11.76 -8.08 -0.26
CA LEU A 125 12.83 -7.29 -0.91
C LEU A 125 13.81 -8.19 -1.67
N CYS A 126 14.17 -9.33 -1.08
CA CYS A 126 15.01 -10.34 -1.73
C CYS A 126 14.32 -10.93 -2.98
N ARG A 127 13.01 -11.19 -2.91
CA ARG A 127 12.23 -11.59 -4.10
C ARG A 127 12.30 -10.52 -5.17
N LEU A 128 12.13 -9.24 -4.82
CA LEU A 128 12.18 -8.13 -5.79
C LEU A 128 13.55 -8.00 -6.47
N ALA A 129 14.64 -8.34 -5.78
CA ALA A 129 15.99 -8.34 -6.34
C ALA A 129 16.30 -9.54 -7.25
N HIS A 130 15.48 -10.61 -7.22
CA HIS A 130 15.74 -11.82 -8.00
C HIS A 130 15.15 -11.70 -9.42
N PRO A 131 15.97 -11.83 -10.49
CA PRO A 131 15.46 -11.85 -11.85
C PRO A 131 14.53 -13.06 -12.06
N GLY A 132 13.24 -12.84 -12.33
CA GLY A 132 12.28 -13.91 -12.61
C GLY A 132 11.40 -14.39 -11.44
N SER A 133 11.45 -13.74 -10.28
CA SER A 133 10.63 -14.04 -9.09
C SER A 133 9.15 -13.65 -9.20
N TYR A 134 8.75 -12.98 -10.28
CA TYR A 134 7.34 -12.72 -10.55
C TYR A 134 6.73 -14.01 -11.09
N ASN A 135 5.82 -14.60 -10.33
CA ASN A 135 5.10 -15.79 -10.75
C ASN A 135 4.40 -15.51 -12.09
N THR A 136 4.87 -16.18 -13.15
CA THR A 136 4.39 -16.10 -14.54
C THR A 136 2.98 -16.69 -14.74
N ASN A 137 2.30 -17.09 -13.66
CA ASN A 137 0.94 -17.65 -13.73
C ASN A 137 -0.16 -16.60 -13.92
N TYR A 138 0.15 -15.30 -13.90
CA TYR A 138 -0.66 -14.34 -14.65
C TYR A 138 -0.13 -14.28 -16.07
N GLN A 139 -0.58 -15.23 -16.89
CA GLN A 139 -0.63 -15.01 -18.33
C GLN A 139 -1.51 -13.76 -18.54
N ILE A 140 -0.89 -12.59 -18.63
CA ILE A 140 -1.36 -11.61 -19.60
C ILE A 140 -1.40 -12.42 -20.88
N GLY A 141 -2.58 -12.61 -21.45
CA GLY A 141 -2.74 -13.33 -22.70
C GLY A 141 -1.81 -12.70 -23.74
N THR A 142 -0.60 -13.21 -23.85
CA THR A 142 0.24 -13.01 -25.01
C THR A 142 -0.36 -13.92 -26.04
N GLY A 143 -1.34 -13.34 -26.75
CA GLY A 143 -1.67 -13.84 -28.07
C GLY A 143 -0.37 -14.03 -28.84
N ALA A 144 -0.24 -15.24 -29.38
CA ALA A 144 0.53 -15.63 -30.54
C ALA A 144 1.85 -14.88 -30.82
N VAL A 145 2.95 -15.62 -30.72
CA VAL A 145 3.86 -15.78 -31.87
C VAL A 145 4.16 -17.25 -32.04
#